data_AF-A0A9Q9I3J0-F1
#
_entry.id   AF-A0A9Q9I3J0-F1
#
_cell.length_a   1.000
_cell.length_b   1.000
_cell.length_c   1.000
_cell.angle_alpha   90.00
_cell.angle_beta   90.00
_cell.angle_gamma   90.00
#
_symmetry.space_group_name_H-M   'P 1'
#
loop_
_entity.id
_entity.type
_entity.pdbx_description
1 polymer ?
#
loop_
_entity_poly.entity_id
_entity_poly.type
_entity_poly.pdbx_seq_one_letter_code
_entity_poly.pdbx_strand_id
1 'polypeptide(L)'
;MPVRRKAGKRRSIDGLDQWFFVFSSGHDFFDELAELGIETDAYHRPSIDVAEAAWRRLGDSFLEIPRHPEQGEPWALKEFGQPTVRRGKRRR
;
A
#
# COMPACT_ATOMS: atom_id res chain seq x y z
N MET A 1 -16.82 16.96 7.25
CA MET A 1 -17.66 16.68 6.06
C MET A 1 -17.13 15.40 5.42
N PRO A 2 -17.91 14.32 5.29
CA PRO A 2 -17.45 13.10 4.64
C PRO A 2 -17.43 13.31 3.12
N VAL A 3 -16.26 13.19 2.52
CA VAL A 3 -16.07 13.34 1.07
C VAL A 3 -16.49 12.03 0.41
N ARG A 4 -17.69 11.99 -0.19
CA ARG A 4 -18.13 10.86 -1.02
C ARG A 4 -17.25 10.81 -2.28
N ARG A 5 -16.24 9.94 -2.28
CA ARG A 5 -15.41 9.68 -3.45
C ARG A 5 -16.24 8.94 -4.51
N LYS A 6 -16.28 9.51 -5.71
CA LYS A 6 -16.97 8.95 -6.87
C LYS A 6 -16.09 7.81 -7.40
N ALA A 7 -16.56 6.55 -7.28
CA ALA A 7 -15.87 5.36 -7.78
C ALA A 7 -15.51 5.54 -9.26
N GLY A 8 -14.27 5.95 -9.51
CA GLY A 8 -13.72 6.14 -10.84
C GLY A 8 -13.52 4.78 -11.47
N LYS A 9 -14.11 4.59 -12.65
CA LYS A 9 -14.00 3.40 -13.50
C LYS A 9 -12.57 3.28 -14.08
N ARG A 10 -11.56 3.17 -13.23
CA ARG A 10 -10.22 2.72 -13.60
C ARG A 10 -10.19 1.23 -13.29
N ARG A 11 -9.40 0.46 -14.06
CA ARG A 11 -9.12 -0.94 -13.73
C ARG A 11 -8.27 -0.92 -12.46
N SER A 12 -8.91 -0.70 -11.32
CA SER A 12 -8.30 -0.86 -10.01
C SER A 12 -8.00 -2.34 -9.90
N ILE A 13 -6.73 -2.66 -9.67
CA ILE A 13 -6.41 -3.94 -9.05
C ILE A 13 -7.12 -3.90 -7.71
N ASP A 14 -8.05 -4.82 -7.47
CA ASP A 14 -8.91 -4.82 -6.29
C ASP A 14 -8.08 -4.57 -5.02
N GLY A 15 -8.37 -3.46 -4.32
CA GLY A 15 -7.71 -3.07 -3.08
C GLY A 15 -6.51 -2.13 -3.21
N LEU A 16 -5.87 -1.96 -4.38
CA LEU A 16 -4.62 -1.15 -4.46
C LEU A 16 -4.84 0.32 -4.09
N ASP A 17 -5.96 0.90 -4.49
CA ASP A 17 -6.28 2.31 -4.19
C ASP A 17 -6.39 2.51 -2.67
N GLN A 18 -7.07 1.60 -1.97
CA GLN A 18 -7.24 1.64 -0.50
C GLN A 18 -5.91 1.47 0.24
N TRP A 19 -4.99 0.68 -0.32
CA TRP A 19 -3.67 0.45 0.28
C TRP A 19 -2.62 1.51 -0.08
N PHE A 20 -2.93 2.43 -1.01
CA PHE A 20 -1.95 3.37 -1.56
C PHE A 20 -1.30 4.25 -0.49
N PHE A 21 -2.11 4.85 0.38
CA PHE A 21 -1.61 5.75 1.44
C PHE A 21 -0.82 4.99 2.50
N VAL A 22 -1.27 3.79 2.82
CA VAL A 22 -0.59 2.89 3.77
C VAL A 22 0.78 2.49 3.23
N PHE A 23 0.88 2.06 1.97
CA PHE A 23 2.19 1.69 1.40
C PHE A 23 3.14 2.87 1.28
N SER A 24 2.61 4.06 1.01
CA SER A 24 3.44 5.26 0.89
C SER A 24 3.94 5.76 2.25
N SER A 25 3.10 5.73 3.29
CA SER A 25 3.35 6.46 4.54
C SER A 25 3.21 5.65 5.84
N GLY A 26 2.66 4.43 5.78
CA GLY A 26 2.33 3.59 6.93
C GLY A 26 0.99 3.92 7.58
N HIS A 27 0.25 4.90 7.06
CA HIS A 27 -1.01 5.36 7.63
C HIS A 27 -2.15 5.31 6.60
N ASP A 28 -3.33 4.93 7.09
CA ASP A 28 -4.59 5.09 6.37
C ASP A 28 -5.19 6.45 6.69
N PHE A 29 -4.91 7.45 5.85
CA PHE A 29 -5.41 8.81 6.07
C PHE A 29 -6.90 9.00 5.76
N PHE A 30 -7.53 8.04 5.09
CA PHE A 30 -8.88 8.20 4.54
C PHE A 30 -9.85 7.12 5.00
N ASP A 31 -9.48 6.31 6.00
CA ASP A 31 -10.24 5.16 6.48
C ASP A 31 -10.65 4.20 5.35
N GLU A 32 -9.81 4.10 4.32
CA GLU A 32 -10.08 3.28 3.14
C GLU A 32 -9.93 1.78 3.44
N LEU A 33 -9.12 1.42 4.44
CA LEU A 33 -9.00 0.04 4.91
C LEU A 33 -10.28 -0.47 5.58
N ALA A 34 -11.08 0.42 6.17
CA ALA A 34 -12.36 0.05 6.77
C ALA A 34 -13.36 -0.47 5.72
N GLU A 35 -13.29 0.03 4.47
CA GLU A 35 -14.10 -0.49 3.36
C GLU A 35 -13.75 -1.94 2.97
N LEU A 36 -12.53 -2.38 3.29
CA LEU A 36 -12.05 -3.75 3.09
C LEU A 36 -12.29 -4.63 4.33
N GLY A 37 -12.90 -4.08 5.39
CA GLY A 37 -13.09 -4.77 6.67
C GLY A 37 -11.80 -4.96 7.47
N ILE A 38 -10.79 -4.13 7.24
CA ILE A 38 -9.51 -4.18 7.93
C ILE A 38 -9.51 -3.16 9.05
N GLU A 39 -9.26 -3.63 10.27
CA GLU A 39 -9.18 -2.78 11.45
C GLU A 39 -7.81 -2.08 11.53
N THR A 40 -7.85 -0.81 11.89
CA THR A 40 -6.67 0.03 12.17
C THR A 40 -6.65 0.44 13.63
N ASP A 41 -5.47 0.78 14.14
CA ASP A 41 -5.30 1.29 15.50
C ASP A 41 -5.80 2.74 15.66
N ALA A 42 -5.70 3.29 16.87
CA ALA A 42 -6.07 4.69 17.15
C ALA A 42 -5.29 5.74 16.33
N TYR A 43 -4.18 5.34 15.69
CA TYR A 43 -3.34 6.16 14.83
C TYR A 43 -3.52 5.85 13.34
N HIS A 44 -4.59 5.11 13.00
CA HIS A 44 -4.94 4.72 11.64
C HIS A 44 -3.85 3.88 10.97
N ARG A 45 -3.15 3.06 11.75
CA ARG A 45 -2.16 2.10 11.25
C ARG A 45 -2.79 0.72 11.24
N PRO A 46 -2.76 0.00 10.10
CA PRO A 46 -3.09 -1.42 10.11
C PRO A 46 -2.06 -2.20 10.91
N SER A 47 -2.43 -3.40 11.34
CA SER A 47 -1.44 -4.33 11.90
C SER A 47 -0.34 -4.63 10.88
N ILE A 48 0.89 -4.78 11.39
CA ILE A 48 2.09 -5.01 10.57
C ILE A 48 1.92 -6.29 9.72
N ASP A 49 1.33 -7.35 10.27
CA ASP A 49 1.11 -8.61 9.57
C ASP A 49 0.16 -8.45 8.37
N VAL A 50 -0.92 -7.67 8.54
CA VAL A 50 -1.89 -7.43 7.45
C VAL A 50 -1.26 -6.51 6.40
N ALA A 51 -0.51 -5.51 6.82
CA ALA A 51 0.23 -4.63 5.92
C ALA A 51 1.29 -5.39 5.11
N GLU A 52 2.05 -6.31 5.72
CA GLU A 52 3.01 -7.15 5.00
C GLU A 52 2.28 -8.06 4.01
N ALA A 53 1.21 -8.73 4.43
CA ALA A 53 0.45 -9.63 3.56
C ALA A 53 -0.13 -8.90 2.33
N ALA A 54 -0.62 -7.68 2.52
CA ALA A 54 -1.07 -6.82 1.42
C ALA A 54 0.09 -6.37 0.54
N TRP A 55 1.21 -5.96 1.14
CA TRP A 55 2.41 -5.54 0.42
C TRP A 55 2.96 -6.66 -0.48
N ARG A 56 2.98 -7.90 -0.01
CA ARG A 56 3.39 -9.08 -0.82
C ARG A 56 2.52 -9.30 -2.05
N ARG A 57 1.25 -8.90 -2.00
CA ARG A 57 0.27 -9.12 -3.07
C ARG A 57 0.19 -7.94 -4.05
N LEU A 58 0.21 -6.72 -3.53
CA LEU A 58 -0.10 -5.49 -4.26
C LEU A 58 1.13 -4.59 -4.45
N GLY A 59 2.22 -4.84 -3.73
CA GLY A 59 3.38 -3.97 -3.71
C GLY A 59 4.09 -3.83 -5.05
N ASP A 60 4.11 -4.87 -5.89
CA ASP A 60 4.66 -4.76 -7.25
C ASP A 60 3.87 -3.76 -8.09
N SER A 61 2.54 -3.87 -8.09
CA SER A 61 1.66 -2.92 -8.79
C SER A 61 1.76 -1.52 -8.22
N PHE A 62 1.98 -1.37 -6.90
CA PHE A 62 2.24 -0.08 -6.28
C PHE A 62 3.55 0.54 -6.77
N LEU A 63 4.62 -0.25 -6.91
CA LEU A 63 5.92 0.21 -7.39
C LEU A 63 5.93 0.56 -8.88
N GLU A 64 4.97 0.05 -9.68
CA GLU A 64 4.77 0.47 -11.06
C GLU A 64 4.15 1.86 -11.20
N ILE A 65 3.51 2.39 -10.14
CA ILE A 65 2.91 3.72 -10.17
C ILE A 65 4.04 4.77 -10.18
N PRO A 66 4.07 5.69 -11.17
CA PRO A 66 5.06 6.76 -11.20
C PRO A 66 4.97 7.63 -9.96
N ARG A 67 6.08 7.74 -9.21
CA ARG A 67 6.20 8.58 -8.02
C ARG A 67 7.02 9.83 -8.33
N HIS A 68 6.73 10.91 -7.61
CA HIS A 68 7.56 12.12 -7.72
C HIS A 68 8.96 11.83 -7.16
N PRO A 69 10.05 12.25 -7.84
CA PRO A 69 11.42 11.92 -7.41
C PRO A 69 11.76 12.43 -6.01
N GLU A 70 11.10 13.50 -5.54
CA GLU A 70 11.32 14.05 -4.19
C GLU A 70 10.54 13.32 -3.08
N GLN A 71 9.56 12.46 -3.41
CA GLN A 71 8.77 11.74 -2.40
C GLN A 71 9.57 10.64 -1.68
N GLY A 72 10.78 10.33 -2.15
CA GLY A 72 11.63 9.29 -1.58
C GLY A 72 11.01 7.89 -1.64
N GLU A 73 11.70 6.95 -1.01
CA GLU A 73 11.27 5.55 -0.95
C GLU A 73 9.99 5.39 -0.09
N PRO A 74 9.00 4.60 -0.56
CA PRO A 74 7.78 4.31 0.19
C PRO A 74 8.06 3.66 1.55
N TRP A 75 7.21 3.95 2.54
CA TRP A 75 7.30 3.31 3.85
C TRP A 75 7.31 1.77 3.76
N ALA A 76 6.39 1.18 3.00
CA ALA A 76 6.30 -0.29 2.90
C ALA A 76 7.55 -0.92 2.27
N LEU A 77 8.23 -0.21 1.37
CA LEU A 77 9.51 -0.68 0.82
C LEU A 77 10.63 -0.65 1.86
N LYS A 78 10.65 0.35 2.74
CA LYS A 78 11.62 0.46 3.84
C LYS A 78 11.35 -0.57 4.95
N GLU A 79 10.07 -0.77 5.28
CA GLU A 79 9.65 -1.64 6.38
C GLU A 79 9.75 -3.13 6.00
N PHE A 80 9.20 -3.51 4.83
CA PHE A 80 9.06 -4.90 4.42
C PHE A 80 10.06 -5.33 3.33
N GLY A 81 10.77 -4.38 2.73
CA GLY A 81 11.65 -4.64 1.58
C GLY A 81 10.88 -4.89 0.29
N GLN A 82 11.51 -5.57 -0.67
CA GLN A 82 10.88 -5.86 -1.96
C GLN A 82 9.65 -6.79 -1.80
N PRO A 83 8.51 -6.45 -2.43
CA PRO A 83 7.26 -7.17 -2.26
C PRO A 83 7.34 -8.61 -2.82
N THR A 84 7.81 -8.78 -4.05
CA THR A 84 8.26 -10.10 -4.51
C THR A 84 9.71 -10.33 -4.10
N VAL A 85 9.94 -11.41 -3.36
CA VAL A 85 11.29 -11.98 -3.23
C VAL A 85 11.71 -12.34 -4.64
N ARG A 86 12.53 -11.51 -5.29
CA ARG A 86 13.25 -11.92 -6.49
C ARG A 86 14.12 -13.11 -6.10
N ARG A 87 13.59 -14.32 -6.25
CA ARG A 87 14.39 -15.55 -6.24
C ARG A 87 15.31 -15.47 -7.47
N GLY A 88 16.50 -14.90 -7.29
CA GLY A 88 17.59 -14.86 -8.28
C GLY A 88 17.95 -13.43 -8.73
N LYS A 89 19.22 -13.01 -8.79
CA LYS A 89 20.48 -13.75 -8.87
C LYS A 89 21.51 -13.12 -7.93
N ARG A 90 22.06 -13.94 -7.02
CA ARG A 90 23.39 -13.75 -6.45
C ARG A 90 24.37 -13.81 -7.63
N ARG A 91 24.78 -12.65 -8.16
CA ARG A 91 25.87 -12.58 -9.13
C ARG A 91 27.14 -12.94 -8.37
N ARG A 92 27.67 -14.11 -8.73
CA ARG A 92 28.94 -14.67 -8.29
C ARG A 92 30.09 -13.90 -8.93
#